data_AF-A0A536FXC7-F1
#
_entry.id   AF-A0A536FXC7-F1
#
_cell.length_a   1.000
_cell.length_b   1.000
_cell.length_c   1.000
_cell.angle_alpha   90.00
_cell.angle_beta   90.00
_cell.angle_gamma   90.00
#
_symmetry.space_group_name_H-M   'P 1'
#
loop_
_entity.id
_entity.type
_entity.pdbx_description
1 polymer ?
#
loop_
_entity_poly.entity_id
_entity_poly.type
_entity_poly.pdbx_seq_one_letter_code
_entity_poly.pdbx_strand_id
1 'polypeptide(L)'
;MGAFSGSPRANRFLQLDYLYTPSNDVAADARLFTEVIGGRLAFAVEGMGARVAMIELTDGPPHILLTDHLEGERSIYIYRVDDLSKAVAALKKRGLKDER
;
A
#
# COMPACT_ATOMS: atom_id res chain seq x y z
N MET A 1 26.34 -26.18 -2.50
CA MET A 1 25.13 -25.36 -2.78
C MET A 1 23.92 -26.28 -2.84
N GLY A 2 23.10 -26.30 -1.78
CA GLY A 2 21.88 -27.12 -1.77
C GLY A 2 20.76 -26.40 -2.51
N ALA A 3 20.20 -27.05 -3.53
CA ALA A 3 19.03 -26.54 -4.24
C ALA A 3 17.82 -26.56 -3.30
N PHE A 4 17.13 -25.42 -3.17
CA PHE A 4 15.83 -25.37 -2.49
C PHE A 4 14.82 -26.16 -3.33
N SER A 5 14.64 -27.44 -3.02
CA SER A 5 13.59 -28.29 -3.56
C SER A 5 12.25 -27.96 -2.89
N GLY A 6 11.65 -26.84 -3.29
CA GLY A 6 10.24 -26.56 -3.05
C GLY A 6 9.57 -26.30 -4.38
N SER A 7 8.44 -26.98 -4.67
CA SER A 7 7.61 -26.60 -5.82
C SER A 7 7.30 -25.10 -5.75
N PRO A 8 7.32 -24.36 -6.88
CA PRO A 8 6.97 -22.95 -6.90
C PRO A 8 5.60 -22.79 -6.25
N ARG A 9 5.53 -22.08 -5.12
CA ARG A 9 4.24 -21.80 -4.49
C ARG A 9 3.52 -20.81 -5.39
N ALA A 10 2.26 -21.09 -5.73
CA ALA A 10 1.42 -20.12 -6.40
C ALA A 10 1.51 -18.77 -5.64
N ASN A 11 1.91 -17.73 -6.35
CA ASN A 11 2.02 -16.39 -5.76
C ASN A 11 0.60 -15.92 -5.43
N ARG A 12 0.30 -15.76 -4.14
CA ARG A 12 -1.04 -15.31 -3.69
C ARG A 12 -1.22 -13.80 -3.79
N PHE A 13 -0.11 -13.06 -3.88
CA PHE A 13 -0.13 -11.63 -4.10
C PHE A 13 -0.15 -11.39 -5.60
N LEU A 14 -1.16 -10.65 -6.06
CA LEU A 14 -1.37 -10.41 -7.48
C LEU A 14 -0.65 -9.14 -7.94
N GLN A 15 -0.83 -8.06 -7.18
CA GLN A 15 -0.36 -6.72 -7.56
C GLN A 15 -0.15 -5.89 -6.30
N LEU A 16 0.87 -5.04 -6.29
CA LEU A 16 0.97 -3.97 -5.31
C LEU A 16 0.06 -2.83 -5.78
N ASP A 17 -1.06 -2.60 -5.11
CA ASP A 17 -2.03 -1.58 -5.52
C ASP A 17 -1.70 -0.20 -4.93
N TYR A 18 -1.24 -0.17 -3.68
CA TYR A 18 -0.95 1.07 -2.98
C TYR A 18 0.35 1.02 -2.18
N LEU A 19 1.07 2.14 -2.22
CA LEU A 19 1.94 2.58 -1.14
C LEU A 19 1.08 3.44 -0.20
N TYR A 20 0.72 2.92 0.96
CA TYR A 20 -0.02 3.69 1.96
C TYR A 20 0.97 4.42 2.86
N THR A 21 1.13 5.70 2.60
CA THR A 21 2.31 6.49 2.99
C THR A 21 1.92 7.54 4.04
N PRO A 22 2.55 7.49 5.23
CA PRO A 22 2.40 8.55 6.23
C PRO A 22 2.81 9.92 5.68
N SER A 23 2.11 10.97 6.07
CA SER A 23 2.36 12.35 5.67
C SER A 23 1.98 13.30 6.81
N ASN A 24 2.90 14.18 7.20
CA ASN A 24 2.66 15.20 8.22
C ASN A 24 1.79 16.37 7.70
N ASP A 25 1.75 16.55 6.38
CA ASP A 25 0.91 17.54 5.70
C ASP A 25 0.49 16.97 4.33
N VAL A 26 -0.65 16.28 4.32
CA VAL A 26 -1.20 15.63 3.14
C VAL A 26 -1.40 16.62 1.99
N ALA A 27 -1.77 17.86 2.29
CA ALA A 27 -2.03 18.86 1.27
C ALA A 27 -0.72 19.37 0.63
N ALA A 28 0.33 19.60 1.44
CA ALA A 28 1.65 19.96 0.93
C ALA A 28 2.27 18.85 0.08
N ASP A 29 2.21 17.61 0.55
CA ASP A 29 2.76 16.47 -0.18
C ASP A 29 1.99 16.21 -1.47
N ALA A 30 0.65 16.34 -1.47
CA ALA A 30 -0.14 16.24 -2.70
C ALA A 30 0.27 17.30 -3.74
N ARG A 31 0.55 18.54 -3.33
CA ARG A 31 1.07 19.59 -4.24
C ARG A 31 2.45 19.24 -4.76
N LEU A 32 3.37 18.75 -3.91
CA LEU A 32 4.69 18.29 -4.36
C LEU A 32 4.55 17.24 -5.48
N PHE A 33 3.71 16.23 -5.26
CA PHE A 33 3.52 15.16 -6.24
C PHE A 33 2.90 15.65 -7.54
N THR A 34 1.94 16.56 -7.48
CA THR A 34 1.18 16.99 -8.66
C THR A 34 1.85 18.12 -9.43
N GLU A 35 2.40 19.10 -8.74
CA GLU A 35 2.93 20.33 -9.34
C GLU A 35 4.43 20.22 -9.67
N VAL A 36 5.19 19.43 -8.89
CA VAL A 36 6.65 19.30 -9.10
C VAL A 36 7.00 17.97 -9.79
N ILE A 37 6.45 16.86 -9.30
CA ILE A 37 6.76 15.52 -9.83
C ILE A 37 5.95 15.22 -11.09
N GLY A 38 4.76 15.81 -11.24
CA GLY A 38 3.89 15.62 -12.41
C GLY A 38 2.90 14.45 -12.29
N GLY A 39 2.66 13.96 -11.08
CA GLY A 39 1.61 12.99 -10.79
C GLY A 39 0.21 13.57 -10.92
N ARG A 40 -0.80 12.69 -11.02
CA ARG A 40 -2.21 13.07 -11.06
C ARG A 40 -2.85 12.86 -9.70
N LEU A 41 -3.56 13.87 -9.21
CA LEU A 41 -4.45 13.70 -8.05
C LEU A 41 -5.68 12.89 -8.50
N ALA A 42 -5.86 11.69 -7.94
CA ALA A 42 -7.05 10.88 -8.16
C ALA A 42 -8.21 11.36 -7.28
N PHE A 43 -7.95 11.56 -5.99
CA PHE A 43 -8.87 12.18 -5.05
C PHE A 43 -8.14 12.77 -3.84
N ALA A 44 -8.81 13.67 -3.14
CA ALA A 44 -8.45 14.13 -1.80
C ALA A 44 -9.71 14.18 -0.93
N VAL A 45 -9.64 13.63 0.29
CA VAL A 45 -10.77 13.56 1.22
C VAL A 45 -10.31 13.98 2.61
N GLU A 46 -11.12 14.81 3.26
CA GLU A 46 -11.00 15.16 4.67
C GLU A 46 -12.31 14.82 5.38
N GLY A 47 -12.22 14.00 6.43
CA GLY A 47 -13.39 13.55 7.17
C GLY A 47 -13.04 12.49 8.21
N MET A 48 -13.92 12.31 9.19
CA MET A 48 -13.75 11.31 10.27
C MET A 48 -12.43 11.43 11.05
N GLY A 49 -11.85 12.63 11.11
CA GLY A 49 -10.57 12.89 11.78
C GLY A 49 -9.33 12.49 10.99
N ALA A 50 -9.47 12.21 9.68
CA ALA A 50 -8.35 11.87 8.81
C ALA A 50 -8.33 12.73 7.54
N ARG A 51 -7.13 12.94 7.01
CA ARG A 51 -6.89 13.48 5.67
C ARG A 51 -6.20 12.42 4.83
N VAL A 52 -6.66 12.30 3.58
CA VAL A 52 -6.06 11.40 2.60
C VAL A 52 -6.00 12.06 1.23
N ALA A 53 -4.95 11.74 0.48
CA ALA A 53 -4.85 12.08 -0.94
C ALA A 53 -4.26 10.88 -1.70
N MET A 54 -4.86 10.54 -2.83
CA MET A 54 -4.36 9.49 -3.70
C MET A 54 -3.73 10.09 -4.94
N ILE A 55 -2.48 9.71 -5.20
CA ILE A 55 -1.67 10.16 -6.33
C ILE A 55 -1.41 8.99 -7.27
N GLU A 56 -1.61 9.23 -8.55
CA GLU A 56 -1.19 8.34 -9.63
C GLU A 56 0.09 8.89 -10.28
N LEU A 57 1.16 8.09 -10.26
CA LEU A 57 2.42 8.42 -10.93
C LEU A 57 2.59 7.71 -12.28
N THR A 58 1.81 6.65 -12.51
CA THR A 58 1.80 5.89 -13.76
C THR A 58 0.36 5.55 -14.13
N ASP A 59 0.14 5.00 -15.32
CA ASP A 59 -1.18 4.60 -15.82
C ASP A 59 -1.83 3.46 -15.00
N GLY A 60 -1.11 2.89 -14.03
CA GLY A 60 -1.59 1.82 -13.18
C GLY A 60 -0.92 1.84 -11.81
N PRO A 61 -1.16 0.81 -10.99
CA PRO A 61 -0.58 0.76 -9.65
C PRO A 61 0.94 0.44 -9.68
N PRO A 62 1.67 0.76 -8.59
CA PRO A 62 1.12 1.22 -7.32
C PRO A 62 0.79 2.71 -7.32
N HIS A 63 -0.36 3.04 -6.73
CA HIS A 63 -0.72 4.42 -6.42
C HIS A 63 -0.14 4.81 -5.05
N ILE A 64 0.11 6.09 -4.84
CA ILE A 64 0.54 6.60 -3.53
C ILE A 64 -0.70 7.11 -2.80
N LEU A 65 -1.01 6.53 -1.66
CA LEU A 65 -2.08 6.98 -0.78
C LEU A 65 -1.45 7.69 0.42
N LEU A 66 -1.45 9.01 0.40
CA LEU A 66 -0.93 9.86 1.47
C LEU A 66 -1.95 9.92 2.61
N THR A 67 -1.49 9.89 3.85
CA THR A 67 -2.37 10.05 5.02
C THR A 67 -1.69 10.56 6.28
N ASP A 68 -2.45 11.26 7.13
CA ASP A 68 -1.98 11.85 8.39
C ASP A 68 -2.18 10.99 9.64
N HIS A 69 -2.83 9.83 9.55
CA HIS A 69 -3.18 9.01 10.73
C HIS A 69 -2.36 7.72 10.87
N LEU A 70 -1.32 7.53 10.05
CA LEU A 70 -0.36 6.45 10.26
C LEU A 70 0.78 6.95 11.16
N GLU A 71 1.21 6.10 12.08
CA GLU A 71 2.38 6.37 12.91
C GLU A 71 3.69 6.03 12.16
N GLY A 72 4.70 6.89 12.33
CA GLY A 72 6.04 6.71 11.78
C GLY A 72 6.16 7.09 10.30
N GLU A 73 7.29 6.77 9.69
CA GLU A 73 7.68 7.25 8.35
C GLU A 73 7.60 6.15 7.27
N ARG A 74 7.27 4.91 7.65
CA ARG A 74 7.32 3.77 6.74
C ARG A 74 5.98 3.60 6.02
N SER A 75 6.03 3.55 4.69
CA SER A 75 4.85 3.18 3.90
C SER A 75 4.43 1.73 4.16
N ILE A 76 3.13 1.50 4.26
CA ILE A 76 2.51 0.18 4.29
C ILE A 76 2.24 -0.25 2.84
N TYR A 77 2.66 -1.46 2.49
CA TYR A 77 2.47 -2.01 1.14
C TYR A 77 1.16 -2.79 1.05
N ILE A 78 0.20 -2.29 0.27
CA ILE A 78 -1.11 -2.93 0.12
C ILE A 78 -1.12 -3.74 -1.16
N TYR A 79 -1.07 -5.06 -1.00
CA TYR A 79 -1.15 -6.01 -2.12
C TYR A 79 -2.56 -6.54 -2.33
N ARG A 80 -2.98 -6.59 -3.59
CA ARG A 80 -4.18 -7.31 -4.03
C ARG A 80 -3.99 -8.82 -3.88
N VAL A 81 -5.06 -9.48 -3.48
CA VAL A 81 -5.20 -10.94 -3.42
C VAL A 81 -6.56 -11.33 -4.01
N ASP A 82 -6.68 -12.56 -4.53
CA ASP A 82 -7.97 -13.04 -5.07
C ASP A 82 -9.05 -13.14 -3.98
N ASP A 83 -8.65 -13.54 -2.77
CA ASP A 83 -9.55 -13.79 -1.65
C ASP A 83 -8.82 -13.49 -0.33
N LEU A 84 -9.25 -12.41 0.34
CA LEU A 84 -8.60 -11.93 1.56
C LEU A 84 -8.65 -12.96 2.69
N SER A 85 -9.80 -13.59 2.90
CA SER A 85 -10.00 -14.59 3.95
C SER A 85 -9.08 -15.80 3.74
N LYS A 86 -8.99 -16.31 2.51
CA LYS A 86 -8.08 -17.41 2.16
C LYS A 86 -6.62 -17.00 2.31
N ALA A 87 -6.27 -15.78 1.89
CA ALA A 87 -4.91 -15.26 2.00
C ALA A 87 -4.47 -15.18 3.48
N VAL A 88 -5.29 -14.57 4.33
CA VAL A 88 -5.06 -14.44 5.77
C VAL A 88 -4.96 -15.82 6.44
N ALA A 89 -5.92 -16.71 6.20
CA ALA A 89 -5.90 -18.05 6.78
C ALA A 89 -4.61 -18.82 6.40
N ALA A 90 -4.16 -18.69 5.16
CA ALA A 90 -2.95 -19.34 4.70
C ALA A 90 -1.66 -18.69 5.22
N LEU A 91 -1.67 -17.39 5.55
CA LEU A 91 -0.57 -16.72 6.24
C LEU A 91 -0.53 -17.09 7.72
N LYS A 92 -1.68 -17.16 8.41
CA LYS A 92 -1.78 -17.64 9.80
C LYS A 92 -1.27 -19.07 9.95
N LYS A 93 -1.62 -19.97 9.01
CA LYS A 93 -1.05 -21.33 8.94
C LYS A 93 0.48 -21.35 8.78
N ARG A 94 1.09 -20.27 8.28
CA ARG A 94 2.54 -20.12 8.12
C ARG A 94 3.20 -19.39 9.28
N GLY A 95 2.45 -19.07 10.33
CA GLY A 95 2.98 -18.41 11.54
C GLY A 95 2.86 -16.88 11.53
N LEU A 96 2.09 -16.29 10.61
CA LEU A 96 1.67 -14.89 10.78
C LEU A 96 0.85 -14.80 12.07
N LYS A 97 1.36 -14.03 13.03
CA LYS A 97 0.63 -13.61 14.23
C LYS A 97 -0.14 -12.34 13.91
N ASP A 98 -1.15 -12.01 14.72
CA ASP A 98 -1.81 -10.71 14.62
C ASP A 98 -0.79 -9.57 14.85
N GLU A 99 -1.19 -8.31 14.58
CA GLU A 99 -0.32 -7.12 14.56
C GLU A 99 0.72 -7.09 15.69
N ARG A 100 1.92 -6.62 15.34
CA ARG A 100 3.12 -6.71 16.16
C ARG A 100 3.50 -5.36 16.73
#